data_AF-A0A6P0YM45-F1
#
_entry.id   AF-A0A6P0YM45-F1
#
_cell.length_a   1.000
_cell.length_b   1.000
_cell.length_c   1.000
_cell.angle_alpha   90.00
_cell.angle_beta   90.00
_cell.angle_gamma   90.00
#
_symmetry.space_group_name_H-M   'P 1'
#
loop_
_entity.id
_entity.type
_entity.pdbx_description
1 polymer ?
#
loop_
_entity_poly.entity_id
_entity_poly.type
_entity_poly.pdbx_seq_one_letter_code
_entity_poly.pdbx_strand_id
1 'polypeptide(L)' 'MGLEVFHPCHSPTQVQNLKELCKKYGLLMTGGSDYHGPNSQGKEETTLNMLNLPMELLTPIKQAAGIAEVRS' A
#
# COMPACT_ATOMS: atom_id res chain seq x y z
N MET A 1 -13.29 -3.03 -3.59
CA MET A 1 -12.88 -2.95 -2.17
C MET A 1 -11.43 -3.38 -2.05
N GLY A 2 -10.68 -2.86 -1.08
CA GLY A 2 -9.25 -3.14 -0.89
C GLY A 2 -8.85 -3.21 0.57
N LEU A 3 -7.63 -3.68 0.83
CA LEU A 3 -7.05 -3.86 2.15
C LEU A 3 -5.60 -3.37 2.16
N GLU A 4 -5.22 -2.68 3.24
CA GLU A 4 -3.84 -2.25 3.44
C GLU A 4 -2.99 -3.45 3.86
N VAL A 5 -2.17 -3.92 2.92
CA VAL A 5 -1.29 -5.07 3.09
C VAL A 5 0.10 -4.61 3.55
N PHE A 6 0.60 -3.51 2.98
CA PHE A 6 1.94 -3.01 3.24
C PHE A 6 1.90 -1.76 4.12
N HIS A 7 2.42 -1.89 5.34
CA HIS A 7 2.50 -0.80 6.32
C HIS A 7 3.76 -1.01 7.19
N PRO A 8 4.49 0.03 7.63
CA PRO A 8 5.70 -0.12 8.44
C PRO A 8 5.50 -0.91 9.74
N CYS A 9 4.30 -0.84 10.33
CA CYS A 9 3.96 -1.61 11.53
C CYS A 9 3.57 -3.08 11.28
N HIS A 10 3.49 -3.53 10.02
CA HIS A 10 3.20 -4.93 9.71
C HIS A 10 4.47 -5.77 9.71
N SER A 11 4.47 -6.83 10.53
CA SER A 11 5.48 -7.89 10.43
C SER A 11 5.38 -8.64 9.10
N PRO A 12 6.47 -9.30 8.65
CA PRO A 12 6.44 -10.12 7.43
C PRO A 12 5.32 -11.17 7.42
N THR A 13 5.03 -11.78 8.58
CA THR A 13 3.95 -12.75 8.73
C THR A 13 2.57 -12.13 8.55
N GLN A 14 2.35 -10.93 9.10
CA GLN A 14 1.09 -10.20 8.88
C GLN A 14 0.91 -9.85 7.40
N VAL A 15 1.96 -9.34 6.74
CA VAL A 15 1.93 -9.03 5.30
C VAL A 15 1.55 -10.28 4.50
N GLN A 16 2.15 -11.43 4.80
CA GLN A 16 1.85 -12.68 4.10
C GLN A 16 0.39 -13.13 4.30
N ASN A 17 -0.11 -13.10 5.54
CA ASN A 17 -1.50 -13.45 5.85
C ASN A 17 -2.49 -12.52 5.13
N LEU A 18 -2.21 -11.21 5.10
CA LEU A 18 -3.04 -10.22 4.42
C LEU A 18 -3.05 -10.44 2.90
N LYS A 19 -1.90 -10.78 2.30
CA LYS A 19 -1.83 -11.16 0.87
C LYS A 19 -2.72 -12.37 0.56
N GLU A 20 -2.70 -13.38 1.42
CA GLU A 20 -3.52 -14.59 1.25
C GLU A 20 -5.02 -14.28 1.36
N LEU A 21 -5.41 -13.42 2.31
CA LEU A 21 -6.79 -12.94 2.41
C LEU A 21 -7.21 -12.16 1.17
N CYS A 22 -6.38 -11.22 0.69
CA CYS A 22 -6.67 -10.48 -0.54
C CYS A 22 -6.86 -11.42 -1.74
N LYS A 23 -6.00 -12.44 -1.88
CA LYS A 23 -6.14 -13.44 -2.93
C LYS A 23 -7.42 -14.28 -2.78
N LYS A 24 -7.75 -14.69 -1.56
CA LYS A 24 -8.94 -15.52 -1.26
C LYS A 24 -10.26 -14.79 -1.55
N TYR A 25 -10.32 -13.49 -1.26
CA TYR A 25 -11.55 -12.70 -1.34
C TYR A 25 -11.59 -11.75 -2.55
N GLY A 26 -10.57 -11.76 -3.41
CA GLY A 26 -10.49 -10.85 -4.57
C GLY A 26 -10.35 -9.37 -4.16
N LEU A 27 -9.70 -9.09 -3.03
CA LEU A 27 -9.49 -7.72 -2.55
C LEU A 27 -8.23 -7.12 -3.17
N LEU A 28 -8.28 -5.82 -3.45
CA LEU A 28 -7.11 -5.05 -3.87
C LEU A 28 -6.11 -4.93 -2.72
N MET A 29 -4.83 -5.11 -3.02
CA MET A 29 -3.76 -4.88 -2.06
C MET A 29 -3.31 -3.41 -2.15
N THR A 30 -3.25 -2.72 -1.03
CA THR A 30 -2.75 -1.34 -0.93
C THR A 30 -1.64 -1.22 0.11
N GLY A 31 -1.01 -0.06 0.19
CA GLY A 31 -0.03 0.21 1.22
C GLY A 31 0.51 1.62 1.21
N GLY A 32 1.05 2.04 2.35
CA GLY A 32 1.58 3.38 2.57
C GLY A 32 2.61 3.38 3.70
N SER A 33 3.49 4.39 3.69
CA SER A 33 4.41 4.65 4.79
C SER A 33 3.72 5.27 6.01
N ASP A 34 2.49 5.74 5.83
CA ASP A 34 1.76 6.56 6.80
C ASP A 34 2.58 7.76 7.30
N TYR A 35 3.42 8.32 6.43
CA TYR A 35 4.28 9.44 6.76
C TYR A 35 3.50 10.74 6.95
N HIS A 36 3.66 11.38 8.11
CA HIS A 36 2.92 12.58 8.52
C HIS A 36 3.73 13.88 8.44
N GLY A 37 4.87 13.87 7.74
CA GLY A 37 5.75 15.02 7.63
C GLY A 37 6.88 15.01 8.67
N PRO A 38 7.86 15.93 8.57
CA PRO A 38 8.98 15.94 9.48
C PRO A 38 8.53 16.39 10.88
N ASN A 39 8.69 15.51 11.87
CA ASN A 39 8.54 15.87 13.28
C ASN A 39 9.50 17.03 13.62
N SER A 40 9.02 18.06 14.30
CA SER A 40 9.83 19.17 14.82
C SER A 40 10.91 18.74 15.82
N GLN A 41 10.83 17.52 16.35
CA GLN A 41 11.82 16.85 17.19
C GLN A 41 12.72 15.85 16.42
N GLY A 42 12.57 15.73 15.10
CA GLY A 42 13.45 14.93 14.24
C GLY A 42 13.32 13.40 14.38
N LYS A 43 12.36 12.90 15.15
CA LYS A 43 12.08 11.47 15.31
C LYS A 43 10.76 11.13 14.63
N GLU A 44 10.83 10.88 13.32
CA GLU A 44 9.81 10.13 12.61
C GLU A 44 10.37 8.75 12.30
N GLU A 45 9.62 7.71 12.65
CA GLU A 45 10.02 6.33 12.34
C GLU A 45 9.74 5.97 10.88
N THR A 46 8.88 6.73 10.22
CA THR A 46 8.49 6.54 8.83
C THR A 46 9.05 7.67 7.96
N THR A 47 9.34 7.36 6.70
CA THR A 47 9.80 8.35 5.72
C THR A 47 8.93 8.30 4.47
N LEU A 48 8.92 9.40 3.72
CA LEU A 48 8.19 9.46 2.46
C LEU A 48 8.71 8.37 1.51
N ASN A 49 7.78 7.58 0.96
CA ASN A 49 8.06 6.44 0.07
C ASN A 49 8.96 5.34 0.68
N MET A 50 9.00 5.19 2.00
CA MET A 50 9.83 4.18 2.71
C MET A 50 9.66 2.74 2.19
N LEU A 51 8.42 2.34 1.84
CA LEU A 51 8.12 0.98 1.40
C LEU A 51 8.44 0.72 -0.07
N ASN A 52 8.65 1.78 -0.87
CA ASN A 52 8.92 1.72 -2.32
C ASN A 52 8.07 0.67 -3.07
N LEU A 53 6.75 0.79 -2.94
CA LEU A 53 5.83 -0.23 -3.45
C LEU A 53 5.78 -0.25 -4.98
N PRO A 54 5.59 -1.44 -5.59
CA PRO A 54 5.51 -1.60 -7.04
C PRO A 54 4.31 -0.85 -7.64
N MET A 55 4.51 -0.19 -8.77
CA MET A 55 3.48 0.55 -9.50
C MET A 55 2.36 -0.36 -10.03
N GLU A 56 2.62 -1.65 -10.15
CA GLU A 56 1.65 -2.69 -10.52
C GLU A 56 0.46 -2.76 -9.55
N LEU A 57 0.62 -2.31 -8.29
CA LEU A 57 -0.49 -2.19 -7.34
C LEU A 57 -1.48 -1.09 -7.73
N LEU A 58 -1.04 -0.08 -8.50
CA LEU A 58 -1.87 1.06 -8.87
C LEU A 58 -2.88 0.74 -9.97
N THR A 59 -2.50 -0.08 -10.95
CA THR A 59 -3.36 -0.43 -12.10
C THR A 59 -4.73 -0.99 -11.67
N PRO A 60 -4.83 -2.02 -10.80
CA PRO A 60 -6.13 -2.55 -10.40
C PRO A 60 -6.92 -1.57 -9.51
N ILE A 61 -6.25 -0.67 -8.78
CA ILE A 61 -6.90 0.41 -8.01
C ILE A 61 -7.56 1.42 -8.95
N LYS A 62 -6.84 1.87 -9.99
CA LYS A 62 -7.39 2.77 -11.02
C LYS A 62 -8.59 2.16 -11.75
N GLN A 63 -8.48 0.90 -12.13
CA GLN A 63 -9.58 0.16 -12.76
C GLN A 63 -10.82 0.12 -11.86
N ALA A 64 -10.64 -0.18 -10.57
CA ALA A 64 -11.73 -0.19 -9.60
C ALA A 64 -12.32 1.22 -9.35
N ALA A 65 -11.53 2.27 -9.50
CA ALA A 65 -11.97 3.67 -9.43
C ALA A 65 -12.64 4.18 -10.73
N GLY A 66 -12.72 3.36 -11.78
CA GLY A 66 -13.25 3.76 -13.09
C GLY A 66 -12.34 4.72 -13.85
N ILE A 67 -11.07 4.84 -13.46
CA ILE A 67 -10.08 5.67 -14.12
C ILE A 67 -9.46 4.85 -15.26
N ALA A 68 -9.72 5.26 -16.50
CA ALA A 68 -9.08 4.67 -17.67
C ALA A 68 -7.58 4.99 -17.66
N GLU A 69 -6.74 3.96 -17.81
CA GLU A 69 -5.33 4.18 -18.10
C GLU A 69 -5.23 4.86 -19.48
N VAL A 70 -4.72 6.09 -19.50
CA VAL A 70 -4.32 6.75 -20.75
C VAL A 70 -3.18 5.91 -21.31
N ARG A 71 -3.49 5.10 -22.34
CA ARG A 71 -2.47 4.41 -23.12
C ARG A 71 -1.61 5.49 -23.80
N SER A 72 -0.38 5.64 -23.34
CA SER A 72 0.69 6.36 -24.03
C SER A 72 1.08 5.64 -25.31
#